data_AF-A0AAW6WSZ5-F1
#
_entry.id   AF-A0AAW6WSZ5-F1
#
_cell.length_a   1.000
_cell.length_b   1.000
_cell.length_c   1.000
_cell.angle_alpha   90.00
_cell.angle_beta   90.00
_cell.angle_gamma   90.00
#
_symmetry.space_group_name_H-M   'P 1'
#
loop_
_entity.id
_entity.type
_entity.pdbx_description
1 polymer ?
#
loop_
_entity_poly.entity_id
_entity_poly.type
_entity_poly.pdbx_seq_one_letter_code
_entity_poly.pdbx_strand_id
1 'polypeptide(L)'
;MLDNVTSQPWFDNNEHCRNVLAGRLTFLIKVGIENTAHLQTIGVCWAVNDFNRDVMKTNRRKPAEITGIGKGEQLRLEDYR
;
A
#
# COMPACT_ATOMS: atom_id res chain seq x y z
N MET A 1 -3.76 -14.68 18.44
CA MET A 1 -4.27 -14.94 17.05
C MET A 1 -3.89 -13.80 16.13
N LEU A 2 -4.22 -12.56 16.49
CA LEU A 2 -3.66 -11.37 15.82
C LEU A 2 -2.14 -11.35 15.87
N ASP A 3 -1.53 -11.82 16.97
CA ASP A 3 -0.08 -11.79 17.18
C ASP A 3 0.71 -12.48 16.06
N ASN A 4 0.15 -13.56 15.48
CA ASN A 4 0.80 -14.27 14.40
C ASN A 4 0.80 -13.49 13.08
N VAL A 5 -0.22 -12.65 12.85
CA VAL A 5 -0.33 -11.76 11.68
C VAL A 5 0.49 -10.50 11.90
N THR A 6 0.39 -9.90 13.09
CA THR A 6 1.06 -8.63 13.40
C THR A 6 2.57 -8.75 13.58
N SER A 7 3.08 -9.97 13.81
CA SER A 7 4.52 -10.25 13.90
C SER A 7 5.16 -10.53 12.53
N GLN A 8 4.39 -10.55 11.45
CA GLN A 8 4.92 -10.85 10.13
C GLN A 8 5.66 -9.64 9.55
N PRO A 9 6.79 -9.86 8.84
CA PRO A 9 7.60 -8.77 8.30
C PRO A 9 6.90 -7.99 7.18
N TRP A 10 5.87 -8.57 6.57
CA TRP A 10 5.04 -7.92 5.53
C TRP A 10 3.84 -7.16 6.11
N PHE A 11 3.58 -7.27 7.42
CA PHE A 11 2.49 -6.56 8.07
C PHE A 11 2.95 -5.20 8.57
N ASP A 12 2.22 -4.15 8.22
CA ASP A 12 2.44 -2.83 8.81
C ASP A 12 1.84 -2.80 10.23
N ASN A 13 2.72 -2.91 11.24
CA ASN A 13 2.33 -3.00 12.64
C ASN A 13 2.02 -1.63 13.30
N ASN A 14 1.62 -0.63 12.51
CA ASN A 14 1.13 0.62 13.07
C ASN A 14 -0.26 0.46 13.71
N GLU A 15 -0.65 1.41 14.57
CA GLU A 15 -1.93 1.37 15.28
C GLU A 15 -3.14 1.37 14.33
N HIS A 16 -3.08 2.15 13.25
CA HIS A 16 -4.16 2.24 12.28
C HIS A 16 -4.44 0.88 11.62
N CYS A 17 -3.42 0.19 11.13
CA CYS A 17 -3.55 -1.12 10.49
C CYS A 17 -4.05 -2.19 11.46
N ARG A 18 -3.60 -2.16 12.72
CA ARG A 18 -4.13 -3.06 13.78
C ARG A 18 -5.62 -2.81 14.04
N ASN A 19 -6.03 -1.55 14.14
CA ASN A 19 -7.44 -1.19 14.39
C ASN A 19 -8.34 -1.59 13.22
N VAL A 20 -7.89 -1.40 11.97
CA VAL A 20 -8.62 -1.84 10.78
C VAL A 20 -8.77 -3.36 10.76
N LEU A 21 -7.70 -4.11 11.03
CA LEU A 21 -7.73 -5.58 11.08
C LEU A 21 -8.68 -6.06 12.19
N ALA A 22 -8.58 -5.51 13.40
CA ALA A 22 -9.44 -5.86 14.52
C ALA A 22 -10.92 -5.56 14.24
N GLY A 23 -11.23 -4.42 13.60
CA GLY A 23 -12.59 -4.07 13.23
C GLY A 23 -13.19 -5.06 12.23
N ARG A 24 -12.43 -5.45 11.20
CA ARG A 24 -12.89 -6.43 10.20
C ARG A 24 -13.07 -7.83 10.81
N LEU A 25 -12.16 -8.28 11.67
CA LEU A 25 -12.31 -9.56 12.38
C LEU A 25 -13.52 -9.56 13.31
N THR A 26 -13.75 -8.45 14.02
CA THR A 26 -14.94 -8.28 14.87
C THR A 26 -16.23 -8.38 14.06
N PHE A 27 -16.25 -7.81 12.85
CA PHE A 27 -17.40 -7.94 11.95
C PHE A 27 -17.66 -9.40 11.56
N LEU A 28 -16.62 -10.17 11.24
CA LEU A 28 -16.76 -11.60 10.90
C LEU A 28 -17.35 -12.42 12.05
N ILE A 29 -16.89 -12.16 13.27
CA ILE A 29 -17.43 -12.81 14.47
C ILE A 29 -18.92 -12.48 14.63
N LYS A 30 -19.30 -11.20 14.46
CA LYS A 30 -20.71 -10.77 14.56
C LYS A 30 -21.63 -11.40 13.52
N VAL A 31 -21.11 -11.80 12.36
CA VAL A 31 -21.89 -12.50 11.31
C VAL A 31 -21.81 -14.03 11.42
N GLY A 32 -21.23 -14.56 12.50
CA GLY A 32 -21.21 -15.99 12.82
C GLY A 32 -20.00 -16.76 12.30
N ILE A 33 -18.94 -16.08 11.83
CA ILE A 33 -17.67 -16.73 11.49
C ILE A 33 -16.79 -16.71 12.74
N GLU A 34 -16.85 -17.78 13.51
CA GLU A 34 -16.17 -17.87 14.81
C GLU A 34 -14.98 -18.84 14.81
N ASN A 35 -14.85 -19.67 13.76
CA ASN A 35 -13.74 -20.60 13.65
C ASN A 35 -12.41 -19.83 13.56
N THR A 36 -11.55 -20.04 14.56
CA THR A 36 -10.26 -19.36 14.70
C THR A 36 -9.34 -19.55 13.49
N ALA A 37 -9.32 -20.74 12.88
CA ALA A 37 -8.50 -21.00 11.71
C ALA A 37 -9.03 -20.22 10.49
N HIS A 38 -10.35 -20.17 10.29
CA HIS A 38 -10.96 -19.38 9.21
C HIS A 38 -10.68 -17.89 9.38
N LEU A 39 -10.84 -17.37 10.60
CA LEU A 39 -10.52 -15.99 10.91
C LEU A 39 -9.04 -15.67 10.64
N GLN A 40 -8.13 -16.62 10.90
CA GLN A 40 -6.69 -16.43 10.66
C GLN A 40 -6.40 -16.35 9.18
N THR A 41 -6.93 -17.31 8.41
CA THR A 41 -6.79 -17.31 6.95
C THR A 41 -7.31 -16.01 6.35
N ILE A 42 -8.50 -15.58 6.74
CA ILE A 42 -9.09 -14.33 6.23
C ILE A 42 -8.25 -13.12 6.64
N GLY A 43 -7.81 -13.05 7.89
CA GLY A 43 -6.96 -11.96 8.39
C GLY A 43 -5.65 -11.84 7.62
N VAL A 44 -4.97 -12.97 7.34
CA VAL A 44 -3.75 -13.00 6.51
C VAL A 44 -4.05 -12.54 5.08
N CYS A 45 -5.10 -13.06 4.45
CA CYS A 45 -5.46 -12.69 3.06
C CYS A 45 -5.71 -11.18 2.92
N TRP A 46 -6.43 -10.57 3.87
CA TRP A 46 -6.66 -9.13 3.86
C TRP A 46 -5.38 -8.33 4.06
N ALA A 47 -4.56 -8.73 5.04
CA ALA A 47 -3.35 -8.01 5.37
C ALA A 47 -2.32 -8.06 4.23
N VAL A 48 -2.19 -9.19 3.54
CA VAL A 48 -1.36 -9.31 2.33
C VAL A 48 -1.93 -8.47 1.18
N ASN A 49 -3.25 -8.44 1.00
CA ASN A 49 -3.88 -7.61 -0.03
C ASN A 49 -3.69 -6.11 0.24
N ASP A 50 -3.79 -5.67 1.50
CA ASP A 50 -3.55 -4.30 1.91
C ASP A 50 -2.08 -3.90 1.68
N PHE A 51 -1.13 -4.78 2.05
CA PHE A 51 0.30 -4.60 1.74
C PHE A 51 0.54 -4.44 0.24
N ASN A 52 0.01 -5.34 -0.59
CA ASN A 52 0.15 -5.27 -2.04
C ASN A 52 -0.44 -3.98 -2.61
N ARG A 53 -1.59 -3.54 -2.11
CA ARG A 53 -2.22 -2.29 -2.54
C ARG A 53 -1.36 -1.09 -2.19
N ASP A 54 -0.73 -1.07 -1.03
CA ASP A 54 0.15 0.03 -0.63
C ASP A 54 1.46 0.05 -1.40
N VAL A 55 2.08 -1.11 -1.66
CA VAL A 55 3.21 -1.23 -2.60
C VAL A 55 2.83 -0.73 -4.00
N MET A 56 1.63 -1.03 -4.48
CA MET A 56 1.17 -0.53 -5.78
C MET A 56 0.89 0.98 -5.77
N LYS A 57 0.46 1.56 -4.64
CA LYS A 57 0.31 3.02 -4.51
C LYS A 57 1.66 3.74 -4.43
N THR A 58 2.64 3.17 -3.71
CA THR A 58 3.99 3.75 -3.62
C THR A 58 4.70 3.67 -4.96
N ASN A 59 4.58 2.56 -5.69
CA ASN A 59 5.08 2.44 -7.06
C ASN A 59 4.29 3.30 -8.08
N ARG A 60 3.05 3.69 -7.77
CA ARG A 60 2.26 4.64 -8.55
C ARG A 60 2.49 6.10 -8.20
N ARG A 61 3.38 6.45 -7.25
CA ARG A 61 3.87 7.83 -7.20
C ARG A 61 4.51 8.10 -8.55
N LYS A 62 3.81 8.92 -9.34
CA LYS A 62 4.20 9.34 -10.70
C LYS A 62 5.70 9.65 -10.69
N PRO A 63 6.44 9.37 -11.78
CA PRO A 63 7.72 10.02 -11.97
C PRO A 63 7.44 11.51 -11.73
N ALA A 64 8.10 12.10 -10.73
CA ALA A 64 8.06 13.54 -10.59
C ALA A 64 8.39 14.09 -11.98
N GLU A 65 7.52 14.93 -12.54
CA GLU A 65 7.81 15.64 -13.77
C GLU A 65 9.24 16.15 -13.65
N ILE A 66 10.11 15.68 -14.53
CA ILE A 66 11.49 16.17 -14.60
C ILE A 66 11.39 17.56 -15.23
N THR A 67 10.86 18.53 -14.48
CA THR A 67 11.02 19.95 -14.77
C THR A 67 12.45 20.29 -14.42
N GLY A 68 13.37 20.10 -15.37
CA GLY A 68 14.75 20.52 -15.14
C GLY A 68 15.84 19.96 -16.02
N ILE A 69 15.59 19.54 -17.27
CA ILE A 69 16.70 19.40 -18.24
C ILE A 69 16.24 19.93 -19.59
N GLY A 70 16.60 21.20 -19.84
CA GLY A 70 16.43 21.90 -21.11
C GLY A 70 17.47 23.00 -21.25
N LYS A 71 18.72 22.73 -20.86
CA LYS A 71 19.88 23.48 -21.38
C LYS A 71 20.45 22.65 -22.53
N GLY A 72 20.15 23.06 -23.76
CA GLY A 72 20.69 22.45 -24.96
C GLY A 72 20.01 23.03 -26.20
N GLU A 73 20.72 23.96 -26.86
CA GLU A 73 20.52 24.38 -28.25
C GLU A 73 19.20 25.06 -28.62
N GLN A 74 19.12 26.35 -28.32
CA GLN A 74 18.46 27.30 -29.22
C GLN A 74 19.57 28.07 -29.95
N LEU A 75 20.10 27.46 -31.01
CA LEU A 75 20.97 28.13 -31.98
C LEU A 75 20.20 29.32 -32.56
N ARG A 76 20.76 30.53 -32.39
CA ARG A 76 20.31 31.77 -33.03
C ARG A 76 20.26 31.54 -34.53
N LEU A 77 19.07 31.61 -35.10
CA LEU A 77 18.87 31.72 -36.55
C LEU A 77 18.28 33.09 -36.86
N GLU A 78 18.98 34.16 -36.46
CA GLU A 78 18.61 35.54 -36.79
C GLU A 78 19.91 36.31 -37.07
N ASP A 79 20.58 35.97 -38.18
CA ASP A 79 21.64 36.76 -38.81
C ASP A 79 21.74 36.40 -40.31
N TYR A 80 20.61 36.51 -41.03
CA TYR A 80 20.60 36.59 -42.50
C TYR A 80 19.55 37.62 -42.94
N ARG A 81 19.91 38.90 -42.84
CA ARG A 81 19.54 39.92 -43.83
C ARG A 81 20.49 41.11 -43.75
#